data_AF-A0A2H9TKR6-F1
#
_entry.id   AF-A0A2H9TKR6-F1
#
_cell.length_a   1.000
_cell.length_b   1.000
_cell.length_c   1.000
_cell.angle_alpha   90.00
_cell.angle_beta   90.00
_cell.angle_gamma   90.00
#
_symmetry.space_group_name_H-M   'P 1'
#
loop_
_entity.id
_entity.type
_entity.pdbx_description
1 polymer ?
#
loop_
_entity_poly.entity_id
_entity_poly.type
_entity_poly.pdbx_seq_one_letter_code
_entity_poly.pdbx_strand_id
1 'polypeptide(L)'
;MGGFGLRIPAKTTSKPKATGLFENSRKAAPEREDNTTRPLPTTSLVEQAKNEALEEDPSAFDYDEVFESVSSSARHRAKLVSSKTEGPRYMPAIIEAAEARKRELELSRVRKYRKEDAQEQGEQVFMTAGYKKKLEEMKQKGLDPDKPIEEEKDGREMSKFYSNLMKKNISFGGRERSPERRP
;
A
#
# COMPACT_ATOMS: atom_id res chain seq x y z
N MET A 1 22.26 46.49 -6.90
CA MET A 1 21.69 45.77 -5.74
C MET A 1 20.19 45.61 -5.96
N GLY A 2 19.77 44.54 -6.63
CA GLY A 2 18.35 44.25 -6.87
C GLY A 2 17.93 43.04 -6.03
N GLY A 3 17.12 43.25 -5.00
CA GLY A 3 16.67 42.20 -4.10
C GLY A 3 15.51 41.40 -4.69
N PHE A 4 15.73 40.11 -4.96
CA PHE A 4 14.66 39.17 -5.27
C PHE A 4 14.07 38.64 -3.96
N GLY A 5 13.04 39.31 -3.45
CA GLY A 5 12.24 38.80 -2.33
C GLY A 5 11.11 37.90 -2.84
N LEU A 6 11.03 36.65 -2.37
CA LEU A 6 9.86 35.80 -2.58
C LEU A 6 8.65 36.42 -1.85
N ARG A 7 7.63 36.85 -2.61
CA ARG A 7 6.30 37.17 -2.07
C ARG A 7 5.56 35.87 -1.75
N ILE A 8 5.47 35.51 -0.47
CA ILE A 8 4.61 34.41 -0.01
C ILE A 8 3.22 35.00 0.30
N PRO A 9 2.15 34.62 -0.41
CA PRO A 9 0.81 35.08 -0.09
C PRO A 9 0.32 34.45 1.22
N ALA A 10 -0.37 35.24 2.05
CA ALA A 10 -1.00 34.76 3.27
C ALA A 10 -2.11 33.75 2.95
N LYS A 11 -2.17 32.64 3.70
CA LYS A 11 -3.22 31.63 3.56
C LYS A 11 -4.53 32.21 4.09
N THR A 12 -5.49 32.48 3.22
CA THR A 12 -6.87 32.77 3.61
C THR A 12 -7.58 31.45 3.94
N THR A 13 -8.08 31.31 5.17
CA THR A 13 -8.87 30.14 5.58
C THR A 13 -10.33 30.34 5.20
N SER A 14 -10.66 30.29 3.91
CA SER A 14 -12.07 30.17 3.51
C SER A 14 -12.47 28.70 3.59
N LYS A 15 -13.44 28.37 4.44
CA LYS A 15 -14.02 27.02 4.50
C LYS A 15 -14.57 26.66 3.10
N PRO A 16 -14.27 25.47 2.55
CA PRO A 16 -14.84 25.08 1.27
C PRO A 16 -16.35 24.94 1.41
N LYS A 17 -17.09 25.56 0.50
CA LYS A 17 -18.54 25.43 0.39
C LYS A 17 -18.81 23.98 -0.04
N ALA A 18 -19.54 23.22 0.77
CA ALA A 18 -19.90 21.85 0.43
C ALA A 18 -20.76 21.85 -0.84
N THR A 19 -20.19 21.41 -1.97
CA THR A 19 -20.95 21.13 -3.18
C THR A 19 -21.52 19.71 -3.04
N GLY A 20 -22.63 19.60 -2.30
CA GLY A 20 -23.39 18.37 -2.18
C GLY A 20 -24.07 18.01 -3.49
N LEU A 21 -23.41 17.21 -4.33
CA LEU A 21 -24.00 16.64 -5.56
C LEU A 21 -25.07 15.56 -5.26
N PHE A 22 -25.29 15.23 -3.99
CA PHE A 22 -26.17 14.13 -3.54
C PHE A 22 -27.47 14.60 -2.87
N GLU A 23 -27.76 15.89 -2.84
CA GLU A 23 -28.89 16.43 -2.06
C GLU A 23 -30.23 16.40 -2.81
N ASN A 24 -30.22 16.15 -4.12
CA ASN A 24 -31.44 16.14 -4.97
C ASN A 24 -32.06 14.75 -5.22
N SER A 25 -31.66 13.70 -4.50
CA SER A 25 -32.30 12.37 -4.63
C SER A 25 -33.19 11.97 -3.45
N ARG A 26 -33.47 12.87 -2.49
CA ARG A 26 -34.58 12.68 -1.56
C ARG A 26 -35.91 13.01 -2.25
N LYS A 27 -36.16 12.33 -3.38
CA LYS A 27 -37.52 12.19 -3.88
C LYS A 27 -38.24 11.39 -2.81
N ALA A 28 -39.27 12.00 -2.22
CA ALA A 28 -40.13 11.37 -1.22
C ALA A 28 -40.43 9.94 -1.67
N ALA A 29 -40.00 8.96 -0.87
CA ALA A 29 -40.37 7.58 -1.10
C ALA A 29 -41.91 7.53 -1.15
N PRO A 30 -42.51 6.79 -2.09
CA PRO A 30 -43.95 6.55 -2.00
C PRO A 30 -44.21 5.96 -0.61
N GLU A 31 -45.19 6.53 0.10
CA GLU A 31 -45.64 6.01 1.38
C GLU A 31 -45.85 4.51 1.20
N ARG A 32 -45.08 3.72 1.96
CA ARG A 32 -45.30 2.28 2.02
C ARG A 32 -46.67 2.13 2.66
N GLU A 33 -47.63 1.57 1.91
CA GLU A 33 -48.87 1.12 2.52
C GLU A 33 -48.50 0.06 3.57
N ASP A 34 -48.58 0.47 4.84
CA ASP A 34 -48.39 -0.39 5.98
C ASP A 34 -49.53 -1.41 6.02
N ASN A 35 -49.36 -2.54 5.31
CA ASN A 35 -50.20 -3.74 5.42
C ASN A 35 -50.01 -4.45 6.78
N THR A 36 -49.92 -3.69 7.87
CA THR A 36 -49.55 -4.19 9.22
C THR A 36 -50.73 -4.81 9.99
N THR A 37 -51.91 -4.93 9.37
CA THR A 37 -53.11 -5.51 10.02
C THR A 37 -53.68 -6.71 9.26
N ARG A 38 -52.83 -7.51 8.62
CA ARG A 38 -53.27 -8.84 8.14
C ARG A 38 -53.12 -9.85 9.28
N PRO A 39 -54.21 -10.53 9.71
CA PRO A 39 -54.08 -11.58 10.71
C PRO A 39 -53.14 -12.67 10.17
N LEU A 40 -52.20 -13.11 11.01
CA LEU A 40 -51.31 -14.20 10.65
C LEU A 40 -52.15 -15.45 10.34
N PRO A 41 -51.86 -16.17 9.24
CA PRO A 41 -52.57 -17.39 8.91
C PRO A 41 -52.43 -18.41 10.04
N THR A 42 -53.49 -19.21 10.26
CA THR A 42 -53.46 -20.29 11.25
C THR A 42 -52.44 -21.36 10.85
N THR A 43 -51.88 -22.06 11.83
CA THR A 43 -50.83 -23.08 11.61
C THR A 43 -51.26 -24.15 10.60
N SER A 44 -52.53 -24.56 10.64
CA SER A 44 -53.09 -25.55 9.70
C SER A 44 -53.09 -25.08 8.24
N LEU A 45 -53.36 -23.80 7.99
CA LEU A 45 -53.36 -23.25 6.63
C LEU A 45 -51.95 -23.09 6.07
N VAL A 46 -50.99 -22.79 6.95
CA VAL A 46 -49.56 -22.71 6.59
C VAL A 46 -49.01 -24.10 6.23
N GLU A 47 -49.42 -25.15 6.94
CA GLU A 47 -49.03 -26.53 6.65
C GLU A 47 -49.59 -27.03 5.31
N GLN A 48 -50.85 -26.71 5.01
CA GLN A 48 -51.47 -27.04 3.72
C GLN A 48 -50.75 -26.35 2.56
N ALA A 49 -50.55 -25.04 2.65
CA ALA A 49 -49.83 -24.28 1.63
C ALA A 49 -48.38 -24.75 1.45
N LYS A 50 -47.72 -25.19 2.52
CA LYS A 50 -46.38 -25.78 2.44
C LYS A 50 -46.39 -27.10 1.68
N ASN A 51 -47.35 -27.98 1.95
CA ASN A 51 -47.46 -29.27 1.27
C ASN A 51 -47.82 -29.11 -0.21
N GLU A 52 -48.76 -28.22 -0.53
CA GLU A 52 -49.12 -27.87 -1.91
C GLU A 52 -47.90 -27.34 -2.68
N ALA A 53 -47.12 -26.44 -2.08
CA ALA A 53 -45.89 -25.94 -2.69
C ALA A 53 -44.83 -27.03 -2.91
N LEU A 54 -44.72 -28.01 -2.01
CA LEU A 54 -43.80 -29.15 -2.15
C LEU A 54 -44.26 -30.19 -3.18
N GLU A 55 -45.57 -30.33 -3.41
CA GLU A 55 -46.14 -31.17 -4.47
C GLU A 55 -45.93 -30.57 -5.86
N GLU A 56 -46.07 -29.24 -5.97
CA GLU A 56 -45.81 -28.49 -7.21
C GLU A 56 -44.31 -28.43 -7.55
N ASP A 57 -43.45 -28.14 -6.57
CA ASP A 57 -42.00 -28.09 -6.74
C ASP A 57 -41.24 -28.53 -5.46
N PRO A 58 -40.48 -29.63 -5.49
CA PRO A 58 -39.68 -30.05 -4.35
C PRO A 58 -38.59 -29.04 -3.95
N SER A 59 -38.21 -28.12 -4.83
CA SER A 59 -37.18 -27.10 -4.56
C SER A 59 -37.73 -25.76 -4.06
N ALA A 60 -39.04 -25.67 -3.81
CA ALA A 60 -39.71 -24.42 -3.44
C ALA A 60 -39.13 -23.71 -2.20
N PHE A 61 -38.37 -24.40 -1.35
CA PHE A 61 -37.80 -23.84 -0.11
C PHE A 61 -36.26 -23.92 -0.04
N ASP A 62 -35.57 -24.37 -1.09
CA ASP A 62 -34.11 -24.58 -1.08
C ASP A 62 -33.29 -23.30 -1.29
N TYR A 63 -33.88 -22.12 -1.02
CA TYR A 63 -33.24 -20.82 -1.26
C TYR A 63 -31.94 -20.64 -0.47
N ASP A 64 -31.91 -21.09 0.78
CA ASP A 64 -30.73 -20.96 1.64
C ASP A 64 -29.56 -21.80 1.13
N GLU A 65 -29.82 -23.04 0.66
CA GLU A 65 -28.79 -23.94 0.14
C GLU A 65 -28.17 -23.42 -1.16
N VAL A 66 -29.01 -22.95 -2.10
CA VAL A 66 -28.54 -22.33 -3.35
C VAL A 66 -27.76 -21.06 -3.07
N PHE A 67 -28.24 -20.22 -2.15
CA PHE A 67 -27.54 -19.00 -1.76
C PHE A 67 -26.19 -19.30 -1.09
N GLU A 68 -26.12 -20.31 -0.22
CA GLU A 68 -24.86 -20.76 0.37
C GLU A 68 -23.89 -21.27 -0.69
N SER A 69 -24.36 -22.03 -1.69
CA SER A 69 -23.53 -22.55 -2.79
C SER A 69 -22.95 -21.44 -3.68
N VAL A 70 -23.75 -20.43 -4.04
CA VAL A 70 -23.34 -19.32 -4.91
C VAL A 70 -22.45 -18.35 -4.13
N SER A 71 -22.80 -18.06 -2.88
CA SER A 71 -22.02 -17.16 -2.04
C SER A 71 -20.68 -17.76 -1.63
N SER A 72 -20.62 -19.06 -1.32
CA SER A 72 -19.36 -19.77 -1.06
C SER A 72 -18.46 -19.77 -2.30
N SER A 73 -19.03 -20.04 -3.48
CA SER A 73 -18.31 -20.00 -4.76
C SER A 73 -17.78 -18.60 -5.09
N ALA A 74 -18.59 -17.56 -4.88
CA ALA A 74 -18.18 -16.16 -5.06
C ALA A 74 -17.08 -15.74 -4.07
N ARG A 75 -17.21 -16.13 -2.80
CA ARG A 75 -16.18 -15.90 -1.76
C ARG A 75 -14.87 -16.63 -2.10
N HIS A 76 -14.95 -17.86 -2.62
CA HIS A 76 -13.77 -18.62 -3.02
C HIS A 76 -13.05 -17.96 -4.22
N ARG A 77 -13.82 -17.51 -5.23
CA ARG A 77 -13.27 -16.74 -6.38
C ARG A 77 -12.65 -15.41 -5.94
N ALA A 78 -13.30 -14.68 -5.04
CA ALA A 78 -12.76 -13.43 -4.49
C ALA A 78 -11.44 -13.66 -3.72
N LYS A 79 -11.33 -14.76 -2.96
CA LYS A 79 -10.08 -15.15 -2.28
C LYS A 79 -8.98 -15.58 -3.26
N LEU A 80 -9.32 -16.26 -4.36
CA LEU A 80 -8.36 -16.61 -5.42
C LEU A 80 -7.84 -15.38 -6.17
N VAL A 81 -8.68 -14.36 -6.37
CA VAL A 81 -8.28 -13.09 -7.00
C VAL A 81 -7.50 -12.21 -6.03
N SER A 82 -7.83 -12.19 -4.73
CA SER A 82 -7.08 -11.41 -3.73
C SER A 82 -5.75 -12.07 -3.31
N SER A 83 -5.64 -13.39 -3.39
CA SER A 83 -4.38 -14.11 -3.16
C SER A 83 -3.39 -13.97 -4.31
N LYS A 84 -3.84 -13.58 -5.50
CA LYS A 84 -2.99 -12.95 -6.53
C LYS A 84 -2.65 -11.53 -6.09
N THR A 85 -1.74 -11.46 -5.13
CA THR A 85 -1.07 -10.27 -4.60
C THR A 85 -0.16 -9.59 -5.63
N GLU A 86 -0.45 -9.73 -6.93
CA GLU A 86 0.29 -9.03 -7.98
C GLU A 86 -0.29 -7.63 -8.09
N GLY A 87 0.11 -6.76 -7.16
CA GLY A 87 0.10 -5.32 -7.40
C GLY A 87 0.85 -4.99 -8.69
N PRO A 88 0.81 -3.73 -9.15
CA PRO A 88 1.50 -3.36 -10.39
C PRO A 88 2.95 -3.82 -10.36
N ARG A 89 3.49 -4.20 -11.54
CA ARG A 89 4.81 -4.85 -11.72
C ARG A 89 5.96 -4.25 -10.89
N TYR A 90 5.90 -2.95 -10.60
CA TYR A 90 6.93 -2.19 -9.89
C TYR A 90 6.65 -1.91 -8.41
N MET A 91 5.45 -2.24 -7.90
CA MET A 91 5.11 -2.08 -6.49
C MET A 91 6.12 -2.71 -5.52
N PRO A 92 6.60 -3.96 -5.72
CA PRO A 92 7.59 -4.54 -4.82
C PRO A 92 8.89 -3.73 -4.79
N ALA A 93 9.37 -3.29 -5.96
CA ALA A 93 10.58 -2.47 -6.04
C ALA A 93 10.43 -1.10 -5.36
N ILE A 94 9.25 -0.47 -5.45
CA ILE A 94 8.98 0.80 -4.76
C ILE A 94 8.97 0.61 -3.24
N ILE A 95 8.36 -0.47 -2.75
CA ILE A 95 8.33 -0.81 -1.33
C ILE A 95 9.75 -1.07 -0.83
N GLU A 96 10.52 -1.89 -1.54
CA GLU A 96 11.91 -2.19 -1.22
C GLU A 96 12.78 -0.93 -1.19
N ALA A 97 12.65 -0.05 -2.19
CA ALA A 97 13.37 1.23 -2.23
C ALA A 97 12.98 2.16 -1.08
N ALA A 98 11.70 2.22 -0.73
CA ALA A 98 11.22 3.01 0.40
C ALA A 98 11.78 2.48 1.73
N GLU A 99 11.87 1.16 1.90
CA GLU A 99 12.50 0.55 3.08
C GLU A 99 14.01 0.80 3.12
N ALA A 100 14.71 0.68 1.98
CA ALA A 100 16.14 0.99 1.88
C ALA A 100 16.42 2.44 2.29
N ARG A 101 15.61 3.40 1.80
CA ARG A 101 15.73 4.81 2.20
C ARG A 101 15.46 5.02 3.70
N LYS A 102 14.49 4.32 4.30
CA LYS A 102 14.24 4.41 5.75
C LYS A 102 15.47 3.98 6.55
N ARG A 103 16.07 2.84 6.18
CA ARG A 103 17.30 2.31 6.79
C ARG A 103 18.46 3.31 6.68
N GLU A 104 18.67 3.89 5.51
CA GLU A 104 19.73 4.89 5.28
C GLU A 104 19.50 6.18 6.08
N LEU A 105 18.27 6.69 6.14
CA LEU A 105 17.94 7.88 6.92
C LEU A 105 18.19 7.67 8.40
N GLU A 106 17.91 6.49 8.93
CA GLU A 106 18.21 6.13 10.32
C GLU A 106 19.72 6.11 10.59
N LEU A 107 20.51 5.50 9.70
CA LEU A 107 21.97 5.52 9.78
C LEU A 107 22.54 6.93 9.70
N SER A 108 22.04 7.75 8.78
CA SER A 108 22.44 9.15 8.60
C SER A 108 22.18 9.97 9.86
N ARG A 109 21.01 9.80 10.49
CA ARG A 109 20.69 10.45 11.78
C ARG A 109 21.68 10.04 12.88
N VAL A 110 21.94 8.74 13.05
CA VAL A 110 22.89 8.26 14.08
C VAL A 110 24.29 8.82 13.85
N ARG A 111 24.76 8.86 12.59
CA ARG A 111 26.05 9.44 12.24
C ARG A 111 26.11 10.94 12.52
N LYS A 112 25.04 11.68 12.27
CA LYS A 112 24.96 13.11 12.59
C LYS A 112 25.11 13.36 14.08
N TYR A 113 24.30 12.67 14.90
CA TYR A 113 24.40 12.79 16.37
C TYR A 113 25.81 12.50 16.87
N ARG A 114 26.45 11.42 16.40
CA ARG A 114 27.84 11.10 16.80
C ARG A 114 28.86 12.15 16.37
N LYS A 115 28.67 12.79 15.22
CA LYS A 115 29.55 13.86 14.75
C LYS A 115 29.40 15.12 15.60
N GLU A 116 28.16 15.45 15.96
CA GLU A 116 27.83 16.57 16.87
C GLU A 116 28.45 16.30 18.26
N ASP A 117 28.26 15.10 18.81
CA ASP A 117 28.86 14.67 20.10
C ASP A 117 30.41 14.77 20.07
N ALA A 118 31.04 14.40 18.95
CA ALA A 118 32.49 14.42 18.82
C ALA A 118 33.07 15.85 18.69
N GLN A 119 32.25 16.83 18.32
CA GLN A 119 32.62 18.25 18.26
C GLN A 119 32.45 18.93 19.63
N GLU A 120 31.46 18.51 20.41
CA GLU A 120 31.14 19.07 21.73
C GLU A 120 31.97 18.40 22.85
N GLN A 121 33.29 18.35 22.65
CA GLN A 121 34.28 17.72 23.55
C GLN A 121 34.39 18.47 24.89
N GLY A 122 33.43 18.26 25.78
CA GLY A 122 33.42 18.90 27.09
C GLY A 122 32.24 18.52 27.98
N GLU A 123 31.13 18.09 27.38
CA GLU A 123 29.96 17.65 28.14
C GLU A 123 29.96 16.12 28.36
N GLN A 124 29.59 15.69 29.56
CA GLN A 124 29.48 14.27 29.88
C GLN A 124 28.25 13.69 29.18
N VAL A 125 28.46 12.92 28.11
CA VAL A 125 27.37 12.31 27.34
C VAL A 125 26.79 11.10 28.09
N PHE A 126 25.63 11.28 28.71
CA PHE A 126 24.90 10.18 29.32
C PHE A 126 24.14 9.36 28.27
N MET A 127 24.65 8.16 28.01
CA MET A 127 23.97 7.22 27.13
C MET A 127 22.75 6.58 27.81
N THR A 128 21.54 6.82 27.30
CA THR A 128 20.32 6.20 27.84
C THR A 128 20.24 4.70 27.51
N ALA A 129 19.57 3.91 28.37
CA ALA A 129 19.36 2.48 28.14
C ALA A 129 18.59 2.19 26.84
N GLY A 130 17.69 3.09 26.42
CA GLY A 130 16.96 2.98 25.15
C GLY A 130 17.88 3.14 23.93
N TYR A 131 18.85 4.04 24.00
CA TYR A 131 19.82 4.22 22.92
C TYR A 131 20.77 3.02 22.79
N LYS A 132 21.14 2.37 23.92
CA LYS A 132 21.92 1.11 23.92
C LYS A 132 21.20 0.01 23.14
N LYS A 133 19.93 -0.21 23.50
CA LYS A 133 19.08 -1.20 22.82
C LYS A 133 18.92 -0.89 21.32
N LYS A 134 18.75 0.38 20.96
CA LYS A 134 18.63 0.79 19.55
C LYS A 134 19.90 0.51 18.74
N LEU A 135 21.09 0.76 19.32
CA LEU A 135 22.35 0.43 18.65
C LEU A 135 22.54 -1.09 18.50
N GLU A 136 22.16 -1.88 19.49
CA GLU A 136 22.20 -3.35 19.42
C GLU A 136 21.25 -3.89 18.35
N GLU A 137 20.02 -3.37 18.28
CA GLU A 137 19.05 -3.74 17.25
C GLU A 137 19.57 -3.40 15.84
N MET A 138 20.20 -2.23 15.67
CA MET A 138 20.83 -1.84 14.42
C MET A 138 21.97 -2.79 14.02
N LYS A 139 22.83 -3.19 14.98
CA LYS A 139 23.89 -4.17 14.78
C LYS A 139 23.35 -5.54 14.37
N GLN A 140 22.29 -6.02 15.04
CA GLN A 140 21.64 -7.29 14.69
C GLN A 140 21.05 -7.27 13.26
N LYS A 141 20.57 -6.11 12.81
CA LYS A 141 20.10 -5.89 11.43
C LYS A 141 21.23 -5.70 10.42
N GLY A 142 22.50 -5.71 10.85
CA GLY A 142 23.68 -5.48 10.00
C GLY A 142 23.91 -4.02 9.59
N LEU A 143 23.16 -3.08 10.16
CA LEU A 143 23.27 -1.65 9.93
C LEU A 143 24.27 -1.06 10.93
N ASP A 144 25.55 -1.26 10.66
CA ASP A 144 26.61 -0.69 11.50
C ASP A 144 26.90 0.76 11.07
N PRO A 145 26.59 1.78 11.90
CA PRO A 145 26.90 3.17 11.57
C PRO A 145 28.41 3.43 11.46
N ASP A 146 29.22 2.61 12.14
CA ASP A 146 30.68 2.67 12.19
C ASP A 146 31.37 1.96 11.02
N LYS A 147 30.63 1.18 10.22
CA LYS A 147 31.21 0.67 8.99
C LYS A 147 31.56 1.85 8.11
N PRO A 148 32.83 1.95 7.64
CA PRO A 148 33.15 2.93 6.62
C PRO A 148 32.18 2.64 5.48
N ILE A 149 31.40 3.66 5.11
CA ILE A 149 30.80 3.65 3.78
C ILE A 149 32.06 3.56 2.91
N GLU A 150 32.26 2.46 2.18
CA GLU A 150 33.18 2.51 1.07
C GLU A 150 32.67 3.68 0.24
N GLU A 151 33.36 4.82 0.32
CA GLU A 151 33.05 5.98 -0.49
C GLU A 151 33.03 5.45 -1.91
N GLU A 152 31.82 5.25 -2.44
CA GLU A 152 31.63 4.94 -3.83
C GLU A 152 32.27 6.11 -4.52
N LYS A 153 33.49 5.89 -5.02
CA LYS A 153 34.23 6.90 -5.75
C LYS A 153 33.31 7.31 -6.90
N ASP A 154 32.60 8.42 -6.76
CA ASP A 154 31.60 8.92 -7.71
C ASP A 154 32.19 9.07 -9.13
N GLY A 155 33.52 9.14 -9.24
CA GLY A 155 34.23 9.07 -10.52
C GLY A 155 34.15 7.73 -11.27
N ARG A 156 33.79 6.62 -10.61
CA ARG A 156 33.63 5.29 -11.25
C ARG A 156 32.25 5.11 -11.88
N GLU A 157 31.22 5.83 -11.44
CA GLU A 157 29.90 5.76 -12.04
C GLU A 157 29.87 6.37 -13.44
N MET A 158 30.45 7.56 -13.62
CA MET A 158 30.58 8.16 -14.94
C MET A 158 31.50 7.33 -15.85
N SER A 159 32.61 6.81 -15.31
CA SER A 159 33.50 5.91 -16.06
C SER A 159 32.79 4.62 -16.52
N LYS A 160 31.99 3.99 -15.66
CA LYS A 160 31.16 2.81 -16.00
C LYS A 160 30.09 3.16 -17.03
N PHE A 161 29.42 4.31 -16.88
CA PHE A 161 28.45 4.82 -17.85
C PHE A 161 29.09 5.02 -19.23
N TYR A 162 30.22 5.73 -19.33
CA TYR A 162 30.95 5.91 -20.58
C TYR A 162 31.47 4.57 -21.14
N SER A 163 31.93 3.65 -20.28
CA SER A 163 32.34 2.32 -20.76
C SER A 163 31.18 1.53 -21.35
N ASN A 164 29.98 1.61 -20.76
CA ASN A 164 28.78 0.95 -21.30
C ASN A 164 28.31 1.65 -22.57
N LEU A 165 28.32 2.99 -22.60
CA LEU A 165 27.95 3.78 -23.76
C LEU A 165 28.83 3.46 -24.97
N MET A 166 30.15 3.33 -24.77
CA MET A 166 31.09 3.03 -25.85
C MET A 166 31.14 1.55 -26.24
N LYS A 167 30.94 0.62 -25.29
CA LYS A 167 31.12 -0.82 -25.54
C LYS A 167 29.82 -1.56 -25.89
N LYS A 168 28.68 -1.11 -25.36
CA LYS A 168 27.39 -1.83 -25.46
C LYS A 168 26.35 -1.09 -26.30
N ASN A 169 26.50 0.22 -26.52
CA ASN A 169 25.55 0.97 -27.33
C ASN A 169 25.86 0.78 -28.82
N ILE A 170 24.91 0.20 -29.54
CA ILE A 170 25.06 -0.18 -30.95
C ILE A 170 25.23 1.06 -31.82
N SER A 171 24.59 2.19 -31.49
CA SER A 171 24.74 3.47 -32.21
C SER A 171 26.16 4.04 -32.16
N PHE A 172 26.96 3.70 -31.15
CA PHE A 172 28.36 4.14 -31.03
C PHE A 172 29.36 3.06 -31.48
N GLY A 173 28.91 2.01 -32.18
CA GLY A 173 29.78 0.92 -32.65
C GLY A 173 30.05 -0.17 -31.60
N GLY A 174 29.26 -0.22 -30.53
CA GLY A 174 29.29 -1.32 -29.57
C GLY A 174 28.91 -2.65 -30.22
N ARG A 175 29.65 -3.73 -29.91
CA ARG A 175 29.38 -5.07 -30.46
C ARG A 175 28.04 -5.59 -29.95
N GLU A 176 27.19 -6.05 -30.87
CA GLU A 176 26.02 -6.85 -30.50
C GLU A 176 26.50 -8.08 -29.71
N ARG A 177 25.84 -8.37 -28.58
CA ARG A 177 25.97 -9.69 -27.97
C ARG A 177 25.27 -10.67 -28.91
N SER A 178 26.03 -11.35 -29.75
CA SER A 178 25.54 -12.50 -30.48
C SER A 178 24.84 -13.43 -29.48
N PRO A 179 23.58 -13.84 -29.75
CA PRO A 179 22.89 -14.75 -28.87
C PRO A 179 23.52 -16.13 -29.03
N GLU A 180 24.58 -16.41 -28.26
CA GLU A 180 25.04 -17.77 -28.07
C GLU A 180 23.87 -18.55 -27.44
N ARG A 181 23.32 -19.49 -28.22
CA ARG A 181 22.41 -20.53 -27.75
C ARG A 181 23.06 -21.20 -26.54
N ARG A 182 22.48 -20.97 -25.37
CA ARG A 182 22.80 -21.76 -24.18
C ARG A 182 22.36 -23.21 -24.46
N PRO A 183 23.17 -24.22 -24.08
CA PRO A 183 22.77 -25.62 -24.20
C PRO A 183 21.53 -25.92 -23.35
#